data_AF-F5W1D4-F1
#
_entry.id   AF-F5W1D4-F1
#
_cell.length_a   1.000
_cell.length_b   1.000
_cell.length_c   1.000
_cell.angle_alpha   90.00
_cell.angle_beta   90.00
_cell.angle_gamma   90.00
#
_symmetry.space_group_name_H-M   'P 1'
#
loop_
_entity.id
_entity.type
_entity.pdbx_description
1 polymer ?
#
loop_
_entity_poly.entity_id
_entity_poly.type
_entity_poly.pdbx_seq_one_letter_code
_entity_poly.pdbx_strand_id
1 'polypeptide(L)'
;MEYKLFEEFITLQALLKDLGIIQSGGAIKSFLADHLVYFNGELENRRGKKIRVGDSIEIPDLKTQIILVQPNPEELEEFKQDKIEKERVAKLVKEMNKRFKKNQTKRTSHQK
;
A
#
# COMPACT_ATOMS: atom_id res chain seq x y z
N MET A 1 -6.74 -1.52 17.55
CA MET A 1 -6.12 -0.55 16.61
C MET A 1 -6.91 -0.53 15.32
N GLU A 2 -6.95 0.60 14.65
CA GLU A 2 -7.66 0.77 13.37
C GLU A 2 -6.68 0.72 12.21
N TYR A 3 -7.05 0.04 11.13
CA TYR A 3 -6.30 -0.01 9.89
C TYR A 3 -7.15 0.58 8.76
N LYS A 4 -6.70 1.69 8.19
CA LYS A 4 -7.38 2.37 7.07
C LYS A 4 -7.13 1.58 5.79
N LEU A 5 -8.18 0.96 5.23
CA LEU A 5 -8.09 0.23 3.99
C LEU A 5 -8.50 1.12 2.80
N PHE A 6 -7.53 1.49 1.97
CA PHE A 6 -7.76 2.32 0.77
C PHE A 6 -8.13 1.49 -0.48
N GLU A 7 -7.93 0.18 -0.43
CA GLU A 7 -8.22 -0.75 -1.53
C GLU A 7 -9.55 -1.50 -1.30
N GLU A 8 -9.99 -2.30 -2.28
CA GLU A 8 -11.22 -3.10 -2.16
C GLU A 8 -11.10 -4.20 -1.08
N PHE A 9 -9.91 -4.80 -0.96
CA PHE A 9 -9.60 -5.81 0.04
C PHE A 9 -8.10 -5.83 0.30
N ILE A 10 -7.69 -6.27 1.48
CA ILE A 10 -6.30 -6.64 1.80
C ILE A 10 -6.24 -8.12 2.14
N THR A 11 -5.09 -8.75 1.95
CA THR A 11 -4.90 -10.13 2.40
C THR A 11 -4.35 -10.14 3.83
N LEU A 12 -4.68 -11.18 4.61
CA LEU A 12 -4.12 -11.35 5.96
C LEU A 12 -2.59 -11.23 5.95
N GLN A 13 -1.92 -11.80 4.94
CA GLN A 13 -0.47 -11.65 4.79
C GLN A 13 -0.01 -10.22 4.58
N ALA A 14 -0.65 -9.47 3.69
CA ALA A 14 -0.29 -8.07 3.47
C ALA A 14 -0.54 -7.23 4.73
N LEU A 15 -1.66 -7.44 5.41
CA LEU A 15 -2.00 -6.74 6.65
C LEU A 15 -0.94 -6.97 7.73
N LEU A 16 -0.57 -8.22 8.01
CA LEU A 16 0.45 -8.53 9.02
C LEU A 16 1.83 -7.94 8.65
N LYS A 17 2.14 -7.88 7.36
CA LYS A 17 3.41 -7.31 6.88
C LYS A 17 3.43 -5.79 7.04
N ASP A 18 2.35 -5.12 6.65
CA ASP A 18 2.23 -3.66 6.75
C ASP A 18 2.26 -3.19 8.20
N LEU A 19 1.68 -3.97 9.11
CA LEU A 19 1.74 -3.72 10.55
C LEU A 19 3.09 -4.07 11.18
N GLY A 20 4.03 -4.61 10.40
CA GLY A 20 5.35 -5.02 10.89
C GLY A 20 5.33 -6.24 11.82
N ILE A 21 4.21 -6.97 11.89
CA ILE A 21 4.08 -8.21 12.67
C ILE A 21 4.93 -9.31 12.06
N ILE A 22 4.96 -9.37 10.72
CA ILE A 22 5.84 -10.29 9.98
C ILE A 22 6.86 -9.51 9.13
N GLN A 23 8.09 -9.99 9.09
CA GLN A 23 9.16 -9.35 8.31
C GLN A 23 9.15 -9.70 6.82
N SER A 24 8.58 -10.85 6.45
CA SER A 24 8.54 -11.29 5.06
C SER A 24 7.31 -12.15 4.78
N GLY A 25 6.93 -12.27 3.50
CA GLY A 25 5.82 -13.13 3.09
C GLY A 25 6.06 -14.62 3.36
N GLY A 26 7.32 -15.06 3.52
CA GLY A 26 7.63 -16.43 3.93
C GLY A 26 7.39 -16.69 5.42
N ALA A 27 7.51 -15.66 6.27
CA ALA A 27 7.39 -15.78 7.72
C ALA A 27 5.95 -16.07 8.19
N ILE A 28 4.94 -15.77 7.38
CA ILE A 28 3.54 -15.99 7.77
C ILE A 28 3.20 -17.46 8.02
N LYS A 29 3.90 -18.40 7.37
CA LYS A 29 3.66 -19.82 7.58
C LYS A 29 3.95 -20.22 9.02
N SER A 30 5.11 -19.81 9.51
CA SER A 30 5.53 -20.07 10.90
C SER A 30 4.64 -19.26 11.85
N PHE A 31 4.36 -18.00 11.52
CA PHE A 31 3.50 -17.16 12.34
C PHE A 31 2.11 -17.78 12.58
N LEU A 32 1.44 -18.28 11.54
CA LEU A 32 0.12 -18.94 11.69
C LEU A 32 0.18 -20.34 12.30
N ALA A 33 1.38 -20.92 12.41
CA ALA A 33 1.57 -22.18 13.13
C ALA A 33 1.77 -21.94 14.63
N ASP A 34 2.45 -20.85 14.98
CA ASP A 34 2.82 -20.51 16.36
C ASP A 34 1.76 -19.62 17.04
N HIS A 35 1.04 -18.80 16.27
CA HIS A 35 0.07 -17.83 16.77
C HIS A 35 -1.34 -18.11 16.22
N LEU A 36 -2.34 -17.95 17.08
CA LEU A 36 -3.74 -18.02 16.71
C LEU A 36 -4.21 -16.67 16.19
N VAL A 37 -4.75 -16.67 14.98
CA VAL A 37 -5.35 -15.49 14.36
C VAL A 37 -6.84 -15.73 14.16
N TYR A 38 -7.65 -14.80 14.63
CA TYR A 38 -9.10 -14.84 14.51
C TYR A 38 -9.56 -13.77 13.52
N PHE A 39 -10.41 -14.15 12.59
CA PHE A 39 -11.11 -13.27 11.65
C PHE A 39 -12.57 -13.22 12.07
N ASN A 40 -13.06 -12.06 12.50
CA ASN A 40 -14.44 -11.86 12.99
C ASN A 40 -14.86 -12.88 14.06
N GLY A 41 -13.92 -13.30 14.93
CA GLY A 41 -14.15 -14.29 15.98
C GLY A 41 -13.99 -15.76 15.55
N GLU A 42 -13.74 -16.03 14.27
CA GLU A 42 -13.45 -17.38 13.77
C GLU A 42 -11.95 -17.59 13.57
N LEU A 43 -11.43 -18.75 13.98
CA LEU A 43 -10.02 -19.08 13.76
C LEU A 43 -9.69 -19.12 12.26
N GLU A 44 -8.72 -18.31 11.84
CA GLU A 44 -8.34 -18.16 10.44
C GLU A 44 -6.84 -18.41 10.26
N ASN A 45 -6.54 -19.52 9.59
CA ASN A 45 -5.17 -19.96 9.30
C ASN A 45 -4.82 -19.80 7.80
N ARG A 46 -5.68 -19.18 7.00
CA ARG A 46 -5.42 -18.92 5.57
C ARG A 46 -4.74 -17.57 5.38
N ARG A 47 -3.46 -17.64 5.01
CA ARG A 47 -2.59 -16.49 4.64
C ARG A 47 -3.22 -15.54 3.62
N GLY A 48 -3.95 -16.12 2.66
CA GLY A 48 -4.59 -15.40 1.56
C GLY A 48 -6.04 -15.02 1.80
N LYS A 49 -6.53 -15.08 3.05
CA LYS A 49 -7.88 -14.62 3.37
C LYS A 49 -7.98 -13.13 3.02
N LYS A 50 -9.00 -12.79 2.21
CA LYS A 50 -9.31 -11.42 1.83
C LYS A 50 -10.15 -10.80 2.94
N ILE A 51 -9.68 -9.66 3.43
CA ILE A 51 -10.24 -8.89 4.53
C ILE A 51 -10.70 -7.56 3.93
N ARG A 52 -11.92 -7.15 4.25
CA ARG A 52 -12.53 -5.91 3.74
C ARG A 52 -12.77 -4.93 4.87
N VAL A 53 -13.12 -3.70 4.51
CA VAL A 53 -13.60 -2.70 5.46
C VAL A 53 -14.77 -3.28 6.26
N GLY A 54 -14.74 -3.09 7.57
CA GLY A 54 -15.73 -3.60 8.52
C GLY A 54 -15.35 -4.93 9.16
N ASP A 55 -14.36 -5.65 8.60
CA ASP A 55 -13.83 -6.86 9.22
C ASP A 55 -12.87 -6.53 10.37
N SER A 56 -12.74 -7.49 11.29
CA SER A 56 -11.83 -7.44 12.43
C SER A 56 -10.91 -8.66 12.46
N ILE A 57 -9.64 -8.42 12.77
CA ILE A 57 -8.64 -9.44 13.03
C ILE A 57 -8.23 -9.35 14.49
N GLU A 58 -8.21 -10.47 15.18
CA GLU A 58 -7.73 -10.56 16.56
C GLU A 58 -6.60 -11.57 16.66
N ILE A 59 -5.55 -11.19 17.37
CA ILE A 59 -4.39 -12.04 17.65
C ILE A 59 -4.23 -12.06 19.17
N PRO A 60 -4.85 -13.03 19.87
CA PRO A 60 -4.82 -13.09 21.34
C PRO A 60 -3.41 -13.17 21.90
N ASP A 61 -2.51 -13.86 21.20
CA ASP A 61 -1.12 -14.03 21.62
C ASP A 61 -0.36 -12.68 21.71
N LEU A 62 -0.61 -11.79 20.74
CA LEU A 62 -0.05 -10.45 20.72
C LEU A 62 -0.94 -9.43 21.43
N LYS A 63 -2.07 -9.86 22.01
CA LYS A 63 -3.13 -9.00 22.58
C LYS A 63 -3.50 -7.83 21.66
N THR A 64 -3.48 -8.10 20.36
CA THR A 64 -3.63 -7.08 19.32
C THR A 64 -4.90 -7.37 18.54
N GLN A 65 -5.78 -6.38 18.50
CA GLN A 65 -7.01 -6.41 17.70
C GLN A 65 -6.94 -5.31 16.64
N ILE A 66 -7.17 -5.67 15.39
CA ILE A 66 -7.08 -4.81 14.21
C ILE A 66 -8.48 -4.73 13.60
N ILE A 67 -9.00 -3.52 13.45
CA ILE A 67 -10.31 -3.28 12.84
C ILE A 67 -10.09 -2.54 11.53
N LEU A 68 -10.63 -3.07 10.44
CA LEU A 68 -10.49 -2.44 9.14
C LEU A 68 -11.57 -1.38 8.98
N VAL A 69 -11.14 -0.14 8.80
CA VAL A 69 -12.02 1.01 8.67
C VAL A 69 -11.85 1.63 7.29
N GLN A 70 -12.95 2.19 6.77
CA GLN A 70 -12.86 2.97 5.54
C GLN A 70 -12.14 4.28 5.86
N PRO A 71 -11.13 4.68 5.08
CA PRO A 71 -10.60 6.03 5.16
C PRO A 71 -11.70 7.04 4.81
N ASN A 72 -11.66 8.21 5.44
CA ASN A 72 -12.64 9.26 5.17
C ASN A 72 -12.53 9.72 3.69
N PRO A 73 -13.66 10.08 3.05
CA PRO A 73 -13.67 10.52 1.66
C PRO A 73 -12.78 11.72 1.37
N GLU A 74 -12.64 12.65 2.32
CA GLU A 74 -11.77 13.84 2.20
C GLU A 74 -10.28 13.47 2.07
N GLU A 75 -9.77 12.57 2.93
CA GLU A 75 -8.37 12.11 2.86
C GLU A 75 -8.11 11.35 1.54
N LEU A 76 -9.13 10.65 1.01
CA LEU A 76 -9.05 9.94 -0.26
C LEU A 76 -8.97 10.90 -1.46
N GLU A 77 -9.64 12.05 -1.39
CA GLU A 77 -9.57 13.10 -2.41
C GLU A 77 -8.22 13.83 -2.39
N GLU A 78 -7.68 14.10 -1.19
CA GLU A 78 -6.35 14.69 -1.03
C GLU A 78 -5.26 13.77 -1.62
N PHE A 79 -5.35 12.47 -1.36
CA PHE A 79 -4.39 11.50 -1.92
C PHE A 79 -4.50 11.35 -3.45
N LYS A 80 -5.72 11.52 -4.01
CA LYS A 80 -5.93 11.56 -5.46
C LYS A 80 -5.33 12.83 -6.07
N GLN A 81 -5.51 13.98 -5.44
CA GLN A 81 -4.92 15.26 -5.85
C GLN A 81 -3.40 15.15 -5.91
N ASP A 82 -2.78 14.62 -4.85
CA ASP A 82 -1.33 14.43 -4.75
C ASP A 82 -0.76 13.53 -5.86
N LYS A 83 -1.49 12.45 -6.19
CA LYS A 83 -1.11 11.53 -7.26
C LYS A 83 -1.25 12.16 -8.65
N ILE A 84 -2.32 12.93 -8.87
CA ILE A 84 -2.56 13.68 -10.10
C ILE A 84 -1.49 14.77 -10.29
N GLU A 85 -1.11 15.45 -9.22
CA GLU A 85 -0.10 16.50 -9.24
C GLU A 85 1.29 15.92 -9.52
N LYS A 86 1.67 14.83 -8.85
CA LYS A 86 2.92 14.10 -9.16
C LYS A 86 2.97 13.65 -10.63
N GLU A 87 1.87 13.18 -11.19
CA GLU A 87 1.82 12.79 -12.60
C GLU A 87 1.96 13.99 -13.55
N ARG A 88 1.36 15.14 -13.21
CA ARG A 88 1.52 16.40 -13.96
C ARG A 88 2.97 16.89 -13.92
N VAL A 89 3.60 16.89 -12.74
CA VAL A 89 5.00 17.28 -12.58
C VAL A 89 5.92 16.35 -13.36
N ALA A 90 5.69 15.03 -13.30
CA ALA A 90 6.45 14.07 -14.08
C ALA A 90 6.34 14.31 -15.60
N LYS A 91 5.15 14.65 -16.10
CA LYS A 91 4.94 15.04 -17.51
C LYS A 91 5.70 16.32 -17.86
N LEU A 92 5.61 17.36 -17.04
CA LEU A 92 6.32 18.63 -17.25
C LEU A 92 7.84 18.46 -17.27
N VAL A 93 8.40 17.71 -16.31
CA VAL A 93 9.85 17.42 -16.25
C VAL A 93 10.28 16.61 -17.48
N LYS A 94 9.47 15.64 -17.91
CA LYS A 94 9.75 14.84 -19.11
C LYS A 94 9.74 15.68 -20.39
N GLU A 95 8.79 16.61 -20.52
CA GLU A 95 8.75 17.56 -21.64
C GLU A 95 9.92 18.55 -21.61
N MET A 96 10.27 19.07 -20.43
CA MET A 96 11.40 19.96 -20.23
C MET A 96 12.71 19.28 -20.66
N ASN A 97 12.96 18.05 -20.19
CA ASN A 97 14.14 17.28 -20.57
C ASN A 97 14.18 16.95 -22.07
N LYS A 98 13.01 16.68 -22.69
CA LYS A 98 12.91 16.45 -24.14
C LYS A 98 13.25 17.71 -24.95
N ARG A 99 12.76 18.89 -24.53
CA ARG A 99 13.11 20.18 -25.14
C ARG A 99 14.59 20.53 -24.94
N PHE A 100 15.14 20.27 -23.77
CA PHE A 100 16.54 20.55 -23.45
C PHE A 100 17.52 19.72 -24.29
N LYS A 101 17.25 18.41 -24.45
CA LYS A 101 18.03 17.53 -25.34
C LYS A 101 17.98 17.95 -26.82
N LYS A 102 16.82 18.44 -27.30
CA LYS A 102 16.62 18.91 -28.68
C LYS A 102 17.36 20.23 -28.95
N ASN A 103 17.50 21.09 -27.95
CA ASN A 103 18.24 22.35 -28.06
C ASN A 103 19.77 22.16 -28.02
N GLN A 104 20.28 21.14 -27.31
CA GLN A 104 21.72 20.81 -27.34
C GLN A 104 22.17 20.28 -28.71
N THR A 105 21.37 19.44 -29.37
CA THR A 105 21.70 18.86 -30.69
C THR A 105 21.69 19.89 -31.83
N LYS A 106 20.91 20.97 -31.71
CA LYS A 106 20.93 22.09 -32.67
C LYS A 106 22.10 23.06 -32.49
N ARG A 107 22.65 23.20 -31.28
CA ARG A 107 23.79 24.10 -31.02
C ARG A 107 25.12 23.53 -31.48
N THR A 108 25.28 22.20 -31.46
CA THR A 108 26.51 21.53 -31.91
C THR A 108 26.63 21.41 -33.43
N SER A 109 25.55 21.63 -34.18
CA SER A 109 25.51 21.55 -35.65
C SER A 109 25.77 22.90 -36.35
N HIS A 110 25.96 24.00 -35.60
CA HIS A 110 26.28 25.34 -36.13
C HIS A 110 27.74 25.75 -35.90
N GLN A 111 28.59 24.82 -35.44
CA GLN A 111 30.03 25.05 -35.19
C GLN A 111 30.95 24.16 -36.04
N LYS A 112 30.46 23.63 -37.15
CA LYS A 112 31.28 22.98 -38.18
C LYS A 112 31.14 23.71 -39.51
#